data_AF-U6F8U4-F1
#
_entry.id   AF-U6F8U4-F1
#
_cell.length_a   1.000
_cell.length_b   1.000
_cell.length_c   1.000
_cell.angle_alpha   90.00
_cell.angle_beta   90.00
_cell.angle_gamma   90.00
#
_symmetry.space_group_name_H-M   'P 1'
#
loop_
_entity.id
_entity.type
_entity.pdbx_description
1 polymer ?
#
loop_
_entity_poly.entity_id
_entity_poly.type
_entity_poly.pdbx_seq_one_letter_code
_entity_poly.pdbx_strand_id
1 'polypeptide(L)'
;MIFFRKTKTIEFNAGMHIKFFNSMGKNRDLNQKMLDFLDYMNGVINHAQGYIADLQKDIDHYVNSGKWVDDMNKLAYEMNQVAIKAAEKATEEAKKEDAITLIQALKQVDLSSEVIFEKVLHSYGDDLSSDEIKKLVEENY
;
A
#
# COMPACT_ATOMS: atom_id res chain seq x y z
N MET A 1 15.53 4.49 -11.25
CA MET A 1 14.76 5.56 -11.92
C MET A 1 14.31 5.06 -13.28
N ILE A 2 13.01 4.93 -13.52
CA ILE A 2 12.46 4.41 -14.79
C ILE A 2 12.25 5.58 -15.75
N PHE A 3 12.92 5.56 -16.91
CA PHE A 3 12.80 6.60 -17.95
C PHE A 3 11.88 6.13 -19.08
N PHE A 4 10.73 6.78 -19.27
CA PHE A 4 9.81 6.49 -20.37
C PHE A 4 9.98 7.49 -21.51
N ARG A 5 10.16 7.07 -22.77
CA ARG A 5 10.27 8.02 -23.91
C ARG A 5 9.02 8.87 -24.19
N LYS A 6 7.84 8.49 -23.69
CA LYS A 6 6.54 9.17 -23.85
C LYS A 6 5.74 9.09 -22.55
N THR A 7 4.84 10.04 -22.32
CA THR A 7 3.81 9.97 -21.25
C THR A 7 3.06 8.64 -21.36
N LYS A 8 2.86 7.96 -20.23
CA LYS A 8 2.08 6.73 -20.16
C LYS A 8 0.98 6.90 -19.11
N THR A 9 -0.22 6.50 -19.44
CA THR A 9 -1.32 6.37 -18.47
C THR A 9 -1.38 4.92 -18.04
N ILE A 10 -1.39 4.65 -16.74
CA ILE A 10 -1.69 3.33 -16.20
C ILE A 10 -2.92 3.49 -15.31
N GLU A 11 -3.97 2.76 -15.64
CA GLU A 11 -5.17 2.69 -14.80
C GLU A 11 -4.98 1.56 -13.80
N PHE A 12 -5.13 1.89 -12.52
CA PHE A 12 -5.16 0.90 -11.46
C PHE A 12 -6.62 0.59 -11.13
N ASN A 13 -6.93 -0.69 -10.90
CA ASN A 13 -8.27 -1.24 -10.63
C ASN A 13 -8.87 -0.82 -9.26
N ALA A 14 -8.68 0.42 -8.86
CA ALA A 14 -9.22 1.04 -7.65
C ALA A 14 -9.92 2.40 -7.96
N GLY A 15 -10.31 2.64 -9.21
CA GLY A 15 -10.86 3.94 -9.64
C GLY A 15 -9.83 5.08 -9.65
N MET A 16 -8.53 4.75 -9.53
CA MET A 16 -7.44 5.72 -9.61
C MET A 16 -6.79 5.68 -11.00
N HIS A 17 -6.88 6.80 -11.72
CA HIS A 17 -6.15 7.02 -12.96
C HIS A 17 -4.81 7.68 -12.63
N ILE A 18 -3.70 6.93 -12.74
CA ILE A 18 -2.36 7.49 -12.53
C ILE A 18 -1.73 7.79 -13.90
N LYS A 19 -1.47 9.08 -14.16
CA LYS A 19 -0.74 9.53 -15.35
C LYS A 19 0.73 9.72 -15.01
N PHE A 20 1.62 8.97 -15.69
CA PHE A 20 3.06 9.10 -15.57
C PHE A 20 3.58 10.05 -16.65
N PHE A 21 4.02 11.23 -16.23
CA PHE A 21 4.61 12.24 -17.11
C PHE A 21 6.13 12.05 -17.21
N ASN A 22 6.68 12.02 -18.43
CA ASN A 22 8.13 12.15 -18.61
C ASN A 22 8.48 13.64 -18.79
N SER A 23 9.10 14.24 -17.78
CA SER A 23 9.55 15.63 -17.82
C SER A 23 10.59 15.89 -18.92
N MET A 24 11.32 14.88 -19.40
CA MET A 24 12.38 15.01 -20.42
C MET A 24 11.94 14.51 -21.82
N GLY A 25 10.67 14.14 -21.98
CA GLY A 25 10.15 13.55 -23.22
C GLY A 25 9.93 14.60 -24.31
N LYS A 26 10.21 14.25 -25.58
CA LYS A 26 10.03 15.13 -26.75
C LYS A 26 8.56 15.33 -27.17
N ASN A 27 7.65 14.45 -26.75
CA ASN A 27 6.21 14.54 -27.02
C ASN A 27 5.45 14.52 -25.70
N ARG A 28 4.98 15.70 -25.29
CA ARG A 28 4.18 15.92 -24.10
C ARG A 28 2.78 16.32 -24.56
N ASP A 29 1.86 15.35 -24.62
CA ASP A 29 0.43 15.63 -24.86
C ASP A 29 -0.19 16.18 -23.57
N LEU A 30 0.16 17.43 -23.25
CA LEU A 30 -0.13 18.09 -21.98
C LEU A 30 -0.55 19.53 -22.25
N ASN A 31 -1.43 20.05 -21.39
CA ASN A 31 -1.75 21.47 -21.42
C ASN A 31 -0.55 22.34 -20.99
N GLN A 32 -0.57 23.61 -21.34
CA GLN A 32 0.54 24.53 -21.08
C GLN A 32 0.92 24.61 -19.59
N LYS A 33 -0.05 24.60 -18.68
CA LYS A 33 0.21 24.60 -17.23
C LYS A 33 1.06 23.41 -16.78
N MET A 34 0.78 22.21 -17.30
CA MET A 34 1.57 21.02 -17.00
C MET A 34 2.94 21.05 -17.68
N LEU A 35 3.06 21.65 -18.87
CA LEU A 35 4.36 21.89 -19.51
C LEU A 35 5.23 22.83 -18.66
N ASP A 36 4.65 23.95 -18.22
CA ASP A 36 5.32 24.93 -17.37
C ASP A 36 5.78 24.30 -16.06
N PHE A 37 4.94 23.46 -15.43
CA PHE A 37 5.32 22.73 -14.21
C PHE A 37 6.50 21.78 -14.43
N LEU A 38 6.49 21.01 -15.52
CA LEU A 38 7.60 20.10 -15.84
C LEU A 38 8.89 20.87 -16.18
N ASP A 39 8.77 21.98 -16.90
CA ASP A 39 9.91 22.83 -17.25
C ASP A 39 10.49 23.54 -16.02
N TYR A 40 9.66 23.94 -15.07
CA TYR A 40 10.09 24.43 -13.76
C TYR A 40 10.87 23.37 -12.99
N MET A 41 10.35 22.13 -12.86
CA MET A 41 11.07 21.05 -12.19
C MET A 41 12.42 20.71 -12.84
N ASN A 42 12.54 20.91 -14.15
CA ASN A 42 13.77 20.72 -14.90
C ASN A 42 14.70 21.95 -14.87
N GLY A 43 14.33 23.03 -14.18
CA GLY A 43 15.12 24.26 -14.09
C GLY A 43 15.15 25.11 -15.36
N VAL A 44 14.20 24.90 -16.28
CA VAL A 44 14.14 25.58 -17.59
C VAL A 44 13.48 26.96 -17.49
N ILE A 45 12.51 27.13 -16.59
CA ILE A 45 11.79 28.40 -16.37
C ILE A 45 11.81 28.82 -14.90
N ASN A 46 11.71 30.13 -14.64
CA ASN A 46 11.73 30.71 -13.28
C ASN A 46 10.30 30.92 -12.72
N HIS A 47 10.17 30.98 -11.39
CA HIS A 47 8.93 31.16 -10.63
C HIS A 47 8.43 32.61 -10.56
N ALA A 48 9.07 33.56 -11.24
CA ALA A 48 8.84 34.98 -11.01
C ALA A 48 7.43 35.47 -11.42
N GLN A 49 6.78 34.83 -12.40
CA GLN A 49 5.44 35.21 -12.90
C GLN A 49 4.73 34.00 -13.53
N GLY A 50 3.39 34.05 -13.61
CA GLY A 50 2.57 33.04 -14.28
C GLY A 50 2.22 31.84 -13.39
N TYR A 51 1.88 30.70 -14.00
CA TYR A 51 1.30 29.54 -13.31
C TYR A 51 2.16 29.01 -12.15
N ILE A 52 3.50 29.06 -12.26
CA ILE A 52 4.41 28.63 -11.19
C ILE A 52 4.37 29.56 -9.98
N ALA A 53 4.23 30.88 -10.21
CA ALA A 53 4.10 31.86 -9.13
C ALA A 53 2.77 31.68 -8.37
N ASP A 54 1.69 31.42 -9.10
CA ASP A 54 0.38 31.13 -8.51
C ASP A 54 0.44 29.84 -7.67
N LEU A 55 1.07 28.77 -8.19
CA LEU A 55 1.29 27.54 -7.43
C LEU A 55 2.10 27.76 -6.16
N GLN A 56 3.18 28.56 -6.22
CA GLN A 56 3.97 28.87 -5.04
C GLN A 56 3.14 29.63 -3.99
N LYS A 57 2.33 30.59 -4.41
CA LYS A 57 1.43 31.34 -3.53
C LYS A 57 0.39 30.42 -2.87
N ASP A 58 -0.18 29.48 -3.61
CA ASP A 58 -1.14 28.52 -3.08
C ASP A 58 -0.48 27.58 -2.06
N ILE A 59 0.75 27.13 -2.32
CA ILE A 59 1.56 26.34 -1.38
C ILE A 59 1.84 27.15 -0.12
N ASP A 60 2.31 28.39 -0.26
CA ASP A 60 2.62 29.26 0.87
C ASP A 60 1.37 29.52 1.72
N HIS A 61 0.22 29.76 1.08
CA HIS A 61 -1.05 29.90 1.77
C HIS A 61 -1.43 28.63 2.53
N TYR A 62 -1.33 27.47 1.87
CA TYR A 62 -1.65 26.18 2.47
C TYR A 62 -0.75 25.85 3.67
N VAL A 63 0.55 26.08 3.56
CA VAL A 63 1.51 25.89 4.66
C VAL A 63 1.23 26.84 5.81
N ASN A 64 1.00 28.13 5.52
CA ASN A 64 0.77 29.15 6.54
C ASN A 64 -0.63 29.06 7.19
N SER A 65 -1.59 28.36 6.57
CA SER A 65 -2.94 28.20 7.12
C SER A 65 -3.01 27.24 8.31
N GLY A 66 -1.92 26.52 8.63
CA GLY A 66 -1.92 25.46 9.63
C GLY A 66 -2.53 24.14 9.15
N LYS A 67 -3.32 24.17 8.07
CA LYS A 67 -3.95 22.99 7.47
C LYS A 67 -2.94 21.91 7.06
N TRP A 68 -1.76 22.32 6.60
CA TRP A 68 -0.65 21.41 6.29
C TRP A 68 -0.31 20.50 7.49
N VAL A 69 -0.26 21.05 8.70
CA VAL A 69 0.08 20.28 9.91
C VAL A 69 -1.00 19.25 10.20
N ASP A 70 -2.28 19.64 10.12
CA ASP A 70 -3.41 18.74 10.33
C ASP A 70 -3.44 17.60 9.31
N ASP A 71 -3.24 17.93 8.04
CA ASP A 71 -3.22 16.94 6.96
C ASP A 71 -2.04 15.97 7.09
N MET A 72 -0.85 16.46 7.48
CA MET A 72 0.31 15.61 7.72
C MET A 72 0.15 14.71 8.95
N ASN A 73 -0.44 15.21 10.03
CA ASN A 73 -0.76 14.41 11.21
C ASN A 73 -1.76 13.30 10.87
N LYS A 74 -2.79 13.62 10.09
CA LYS A 74 -3.77 12.65 9.61
C LYS A 74 -3.11 11.59 8.73
N LEU A 75 -2.27 11.98 7.79
CA LEU A 75 -1.53 11.06 6.93
C LEU A 75 -0.64 10.12 7.76
N ALA A 76 0.11 10.66 8.72
CA ALA A 76 0.97 9.86 9.60
C ALA A 76 0.15 8.85 10.42
N TYR A 77 -1.00 9.26 10.94
CA TYR A 77 -1.91 8.36 11.65
C TYR A 77 -2.42 7.23 10.75
N GLU A 78 -2.91 7.55 9.55
CA GLU A 78 -3.42 6.56 8.59
C GLU A 78 -2.32 5.59 8.14
N MET A 79 -1.11 6.07 7.87
CA MET A 79 0.05 5.23 7.55
C MET A 79 0.41 4.29 8.70
N ASN A 80 0.38 4.77 9.95
CA ASN A 80 0.63 3.93 11.11
C ASN A 80 -0.43 2.82 11.26
N GLN A 81 -1.70 3.14 11.04
CA GLN A 81 -2.78 2.14 11.06
C GLN A 81 -2.60 1.07 9.97
N VAL A 82 -2.19 1.47 8.77
CA VAL A 82 -1.87 0.52 7.70
C VAL A 82 -0.69 -0.37 8.08
N ALA A 83 0.36 0.19 8.68
CA ALA A 83 1.52 -0.56 9.12
C ALA A 83 1.17 -1.58 10.23
N ILE A 84 0.35 -1.18 11.21
CA ILE A 84 -0.15 -2.08 12.27
C ILE A 84 -0.94 -3.24 11.65
N LYS A 85 -1.91 -2.95 10.78
CA LYS A 85 -2.70 -4.00 10.11
C LYS A 85 -1.85 -4.93 9.26
N ALA A 86 -0.83 -4.41 8.60
CA ALA A 86 0.10 -5.23 7.83
C ALA A 86 0.93 -6.15 8.74
N ALA A 87 1.37 -5.67 9.91
CA ALA A 87 2.09 -6.47 10.89
C ALA A 87 1.20 -7.53 11.55
N GLU A 88 -0.03 -7.18 11.92
CA GLU A 88 -1.05 -8.11 12.43
C GLU A 88 -1.29 -9.22 11.41
N LYS A 89 -1.55 -8.87 10.15
CA LYS A 89 -1.74 -9.84 9.07
C LYS A 89 -0.50 -10.74 8.88
N ALA A 90 0.70 -10.17 8.87
CA ALA A 90 1.93 -10.97 8.73
C ALA A 90 2.10 -11.96 9.89
N THR A 91 1.72 -11.56 11.11
CA THR A 91 1.76 -12.44 12.29
C THR A 91 0.73 -13.55 12.17
N GLU A 92 -0.50 -13.22 11.78
CA GLU A 92 -1.58 -14.19 11.57
C GLU A 92 -1.22 -15.23 10.49
N GLU A 93 -0.65 -14.80 9.35
CA GLU A 93 -0.17 -15.70 8.29
C GLU A 93 0.94 -16.64 8.79
N ALA A 94 1.90 -16.13 9.57
CA ALA A 94 2.93 -16.96 10.17
C ALA A 94 2.33 -18.03 11.12
N LYS A 95 1.32 -17.66 11.91
CA LYS A 95 0.59 -18.61 12.76
C LYS A 95 -0.16 -19.67 11.96
N LYS A 96 -0.71 -19.29 10.80
CA LYS A 96 -1.34 -20.24 9.86
C LYS A 96 -0.32 -21.23 9.31
N GLU A 97 0.87 -20.77 8.89
CA GLU A 97 1.95 -21.65 8.43
C GLU A 97 2.44 -22.63 9.51
N ASP A 98 2.62 -22.15 10.74
CA ASP A 98 3.00 -22.98 11.88
C ASP A 98 1.91 -24.02 12.21
N ALA A 99 0.63 -23.64 12.16
CA ALA A 99 -0.50 -24.54 12.36
C ALA A 99 -0.57 -25.62 11.27
N ILE A 100 -0.36 -25.26 10.01
CA ILE A 100 -0.29 -26.21 8.88
C ILE A 100 0.84 -27.22 9.10
N THR A 101 2.00 -26.75 9.54
CA THR A 101 3.16 -27.61 9.82
C THR A 101 2.82 -28.63 10.91
N LEU A 102 2.13 -28.21 11.98
CA LEU A 102 1.65 -29.10 13.03
C LEU A 102 0.63 -30.11 12.51
N ILE A 103 -0.36 -29.67 11.71
CA ILE A 103 -1.37 -30.55 11.10
C ILE A 103 -0.70 -31.67 10.31
N GLN A 104 0.26 -31.31 9.45
CA GLN A 104 1.00 -32.27 8.63
C GLN A 104 1.81 -33.26 9.47
N ALA A 105 2.47 -32.80 10.54
CA ALA A 105 3.20 -33.67 11.45
C ALA A 105 2.28 -34.63 12.22
N LEU A 106 1.11 -34.17 12.68
CA LEU A 106 0.13 -35.00 13.38
C LEU A 106 -0.55 -36.01 12.43
N LYS A 107 -0.77 -35.64 11.17
CA LYS A 107 -1.25 -36.55 10.12
C LYS A 107 -0.27 -37.70 9.86
N GLN A 108 1.04 -37.42 9.89
CA GLN A 108 2.06 -38.47 9.69
C GLN A 108 2.06 -39.55 10.77
N VAL A 109 1.53 -39.26 11.95
CA VAL A 109 1.36 -40.24 13.04
C VAL A 109 -0.06 -40.81 13.11
N ASP A 110 -0.82 -40.71 12.03
CA ASP A 110 -2.12 -41.35 11.80
C ASP A 110 -3.21 -40.96 12.81
N LEU A 111 -3.18 -39.71 13.30
CA LEU A 111 -4.24 -39.15 14.13
C LEU A 111 -5.44 -38.72 13.28
N SER A 112 -6.65 -38.89 13.80
CA SER A 112 -7.88 -38.48 13.08
C SER A 112 -7.98 -36.95 12.94
N SER A 113 -8.71 -36.48 11.93
CA SER A 113 -8.96 -35.06 11.69
C SER A 113 -9.58 -34.35 12.90
N GLU A 114 -10.48 -35.01 13.64
CA GLU A 114 -11.07 -34.45 14.86
C GLU A 114 -10.03 -34.26 15.96
N VAL A 115 -9.14 -35.24 16.16
CA VAL A 115 -8.08 -35.14 17.17
C VAL A 115 -7.05 -34.08 16.79
N ILE A 116 -6.74 -33.94 15.50
CA ILE A 116 -5.86 -32.89 15.00
C ILE A 116 -6.50 -31.52 15.21
N PHE A 117 -7.79 -31.35 14.89
CA PHE A 117 -8.52 -30.11 15.13
C PHE A 117 -8.44 -29.66 16.59
N GLU A 118 -8.74 -30.54 17.54
CA GLU A 118 -8.66 -30.22 18.97
C GLU A 118 -7.24 -29.81 19.41
N LYS A 119 -6.20 -30.49 18.89
CA LYS A 119 -4.80 -30.18 19.22
C LYS A 119 -4.34 -28.84 18.65
N VAL A 120 -4.75 -28.52 17.44
CA VAL A 120 -4.41 -27.24 16.79
C VAL A 120 -5.20 -26.11 17.44
N LEU A 121 -6.49 -26.32 17.74
CA LEU A 121 -7.32 -25.37 18.49
C LEU A 121 -6.74 -25.07 19.87
N HIS A 122 -6.24 -26.08 20.57
CA HIS A 122 -5.58 -25.87 21.86
C HIS A 122 -4.28 -25.05 21.75
N SER A 123 -3.53 -25.21 20.65
CA SER A 123 -2.21 -24.58 20.48
C SER A 123 -2.28 -23.18 19.88
N TYR A 124 -3.28 -22.91 19.04
CA TYR A 124 -3.41 -21.69 18.25
C TYR A 124 -4.76 -20.97 18.41
N GLY A 125 -5.65 -21.43 19.29
CA GLY A 125 -6.99 -20.84 19.46
C GLY A 125 -7.00 -19.40 20.01
N ASP A 126 -5.89 -18.96 20.60
CA ASP A 126 -5.69 -17.55 21.00
C ASP A 126 -5.29 -16.66 19.81
N ASP A 127 -4.72 -17.24 18.76
CA ASP A 127 -4.20 -16.53 17.57
C ASP A 127 -5.12 -16.66 16.35
N LEU A 128 -5.83 -17.78 16.21
CA LEU A 128 -6.66 -18.14 15.06
C LEU A 128 -8.05 -18.54 15.52
N SER A 129 -9.08 -18.13 14.76
CA SER A 129 -10.44 -18.52 15.09
C SER A 129 -10.68 -20.02 14.89
N SER A 130 -11.63 -20.58 15.64
CA SER A 130 -12.01 -21.99 15.50
C SER A 130 -12.42 -22.35 14.06
N ASP A 131 -13.11 -21.46 13.35
CA ASP A 131 -13.54 -21.68 11.96
C ASP A 131 -12.35 -21.70 11.00
N GLU A 132 -11.35 -20.84 11.21
CA GLU A 132 -10.11 -20.86 10.43
C GLU A 132 -9.31 -22.12 10.69
N ILE A 133 -9.16 -22.53 11.94
CA ILE A 133 -8.45 -23.76 12.30
C ILE A 133 -9.15 -24.97 11.67
N LYS A 134 -10.49 -25.02 11.72
CA LYS A 134 -11.27 -26.08 11.08
C LYS A 134 -10.98 -26.14 9.58
N LYS A 135 -11.01 -25.00 8.89
CA LYS A 135 -10.69 -24.90 7.47
C LYS A 135 -9.26 -25.36 7.17
N LEU A 136 -8.28 -24.95 7.96
CA LEU A 136 -6.88 -25.38 7.79
C LEU A 136 -6.73 -26.89 7.92
N VAL A 137 -7.43 -27.51 8.87
CA VAL A 137 -7.44 -28.98 9.03
C VAL A 137 -8.09 -29.62 7.81
N GLU A 138 -9.26 -29.16 7.36
CA GLU A 138 -9.94 -29.70 6.18
C GLU A 138 -9.10 -29.62 4.89
N GLU A 139 -8.33 -28.54 4.72
CA GLU A 139 -7.50 -28.32 3.53
C GLU A 139 -6.17 -29.11 3.54
N ASN A 140 -5.69 -29.54 4.71
CA ASN A 140 -4.37 -30.15 4.86
C ASN A 140 -4.37 -31.59 5.43
N TYR A 141 -5.51 -32.08 5.89
CA TYR A 141 -5.73 -33.48 6.29
C TYR A 141 -5.84 -34.43 5.09
#